data_AF-D7I920-F1
#
_entry.id   AF-D7I920-F1
#
_cell.length_a   1.000
_cell.length_b   1.000
_cell.length_c   1.000
_cell.angle_alpha   90.00
_cell.angle_beta   90.00
_cell.angle_gamma   90.00
#
_symmetry.space_group_name_H-M   'P 1'
#
loop_
_entity.id
_entity.type
_entity.pdbx_description
1 polymer ?
#
loop_
_entity_poly.entity_id
_entity_poly.type
_entity_poly.pdbx_seq_one_letter_code
_entity_poly.pdbx_strand_id
1 'polypeptide(L)'
;MSDFSRRKFLKTGAAALAGITIAPSSILGMSHGHVSPTDKLNLAAVGIGGMGHANINNVKGTENIVALCDVDWKYAKGVFDEFPNAKKYWDYRKMYDEMGKSIDGVIIATADHTHAI
;
A
#
# COMPACT_ATOMS: atom_id res chain seq x y z
N MET A 1 12.29 43.30 -26.67
CA MET A 1 12.73 42.24 -27.61
C MET A 1 13.33 41.12 -26.78
N SER A 2 12.80 39.91 -26.94
CA SER A 2 13.18 38.74 -26.13
C SER A 2 14.57 38.23 -26.52
N ASP A 3 15.59 38.45 -25.68
CA ASP A 3 16.95 37.94 -25.89
C ASP A 3 17.07 36.46 -25.48
N PHE A 4 16.36 35.59 -26.20
CA PHE A 4 16.56 34.15 -26.11
C PHE A 4 17.70 33.74 -27.05
N SER A 5 18.93 33.88 -26.55
CA SER A 5 20.14 33.46 -27.29
C SER A 5 20.21 31.94 -27.44
N ARG A 6 20.66 31.45 -28.61
CA ARG A 6 20.98 30.02 -28.85
C ARG A 6 21.84 29.42 -27.74
N ARG A 7 22.80 30.18 -27.20
CA ARG A 7 23.67 29.75 -26.10
C ARG A 7 22.88 29.55 -24.80
N LYS A 8 21.89 30.40 -24.53
CA LYS A 8 21.01 30.29 -23.36
C LYS A 8 20.11 29.07 -23.50
N PHE A 9 19.53 28.85 -24.68
CA PHE A 9 18.75 27.65 -24.98
C PHE A 9 19.56 26.35 -24.77
N LEU A 10 20.78 26.29 -25.31
CA LEU A 10 21.65 25.12 -25.16
C LEU A 10 22.08 24.90 -23.71
N LYS A 11 22.44 25.96 -22.97
CA LYS A 11 22.78 25.86 -21.54
C LYS A 11 21.60 25.40 -20.69
N THR A 12 20.42 25.97 -20.92
CA THR A 12 19.19 25.59 -20.21
C THR A 12 18.76 24.16 -20.55
N GLY A 13 18.84 23.77 -21.83
CA GLY A 13 18.54 22.39 -22.26
C GLY A 13 19.52 21.36 -21.70
N ALA A 14 20.82 21.66 -21.69
CA ALA A 14 21.83 20.79 -21.11
C ALA A 14 21.66 20.61 -19.58
N ALA A 15 21.33 21.69 -18.86
CA ALA A 15 21.04 21.63 -17.44
C ALA A 15 19.78 20.81 -17.12
N ALA A 16 18.73 20.93 -17.94
CA ALA A 16 17.51 20.14 -17.80
C ALA A 16 17.76 18.63 -18.04
N LEU A 17 18.54 18.28 -19.06
CA LEU A 17 18.91 16.88 -19.36
C LEU A 17 19.76 16.26 -18.25
N ALA A 18 20.71 17.01 -17.69
CA ALA A 18 21.49 16.55 -16.53
C ALA A 18 20.59 16.31 -15.30
N GLY A 19 19.53 17.11 -15.11
CA GLY A 19 18.54 16.89 -14.05
C GLY A 19 17.80 15.55 -14.15
N ILE A 20 17.54 15.07 -15.38
CA ILE A 20 16.91 13.76 -15.60
C ILE A 20 17.87 12.62 -15.26
N THR A 21 19.18 12.77 -15.49
CA THR A 21 20.17 11.73 -15.15
C THR A 21 20.38 11.52 -13.66
N ILE A 22 20.01 12.50 -12.83
CA ILE A 22 20.13 12.43 -11.36
C ILE A 22 18.79 12.03 -10.71
N ALA A 23 17.70 12.00 -11.47
CA ALA A 23 16.41 11.59 -10.95
C ALA A 23 16.43 10.10 -10.54
N PRO A 24 16.00 9.75 -9.30
CA PRO A 24 15.87 8.38 -8.87
C PRO A 24 15.06 7.53 -9.85
N SER A 25 15.53 6.32 -10.14
CA SER A 25 14.86 5.37 -11.06
C SER A 25 13.44 4.98 -10.62
N SER A 26 13.11 5.17 -9.34
CA SER A 26 11.77 5.02 -8.79
C SER A 26 10.78 6.09 -9.26
N ILE A 27 11.25 7.31 -9.59
CA ILE A 27 10.42 8.42 -10.08
C ILE A 27 10.14 8.28 -11.57
N LEU A 28 11.08 7.70 -12.33
CA LEU A 28 10.97 7.56 -13.78
C LEU A 28 10.20 6.31 -14.22
N GLY A 29 9.66 5.51 -13.29
CA GLY A 29 8.93 4.28 -13.60
C GLY A 29 9.76 3.23 -14.36
N MET A 30 11.09 3.39 -14.41
CA MET A 30 11.97 2.57 -15.25
C MET A 30 12.40 1.24 -14.61
N SER A 31 12.00 0.99 -13.37
CA SER A 31 12.17 -0.32 -12.72
C SER A 31 10.94 -1.17 -13.00
N HIS A 32 11.09 -2.16 -13.90
CA HIS A 32 10.06 -3.18 -14.13
C HIS A 32 9.74 -3.87 -12.78
N GLY A 33 8.49 -3.78 -12.34
CA GLY A 33 7.99 -4.40 -11.10
C GLY A 33 8.00 -3.50 -9.86
N HIS A 34 8.48 -2.26 -9.93
CA HIS A 34 8.42 -1.33 -8.81
C HIS A 34 7.14 -0.48 -8.85
N VAL A 35 6.10 -0.92 -8.15
CA VAL A 35 4.86 -0.16 -7.95
C VAL A 35 5.13 0.92 -6.90
N SER A 36 4.87 2.19 -7.22
CA SER A 36 4.95 3.28 -6.24
C SER A 36 4.08 2.95 -5.03
N PRO A 37 4.48 3.26 -3.79
CA PRO A 37 3.62 3.04 -2.62
C PRO A 37 2.21 3.62 -2.75
N THR A 38 2.06 4.72 -3.51
CA THR A 38 0.77 5.38 -3.80
C THR A 38 -0.09 4.61 -4.80
N ASP A 39 0.52 3.75 -5.62
CA ASP A 39 -0.18 2.93 -6.63
C ASP A 39 -0.57 1.55 -6.07
N LYS A 40 -0.24 1.26 -4.81
CA LYS A 40 -0.61 0.02 -4.10
C LYS A 40 -2.02 0.13 -3.50
N LEU A 41 -2.74 -0.99 -3.44
CA LEU A 41 -4.03 -1.06 -2.77
C LEU A 41 -3.86 -1.06 -1.25
N ASN A 42 -4.75 -0.33 -0.57
CA ASN A 42 -4.92 -0.39 0.88
C ASN A 42 -5.91 -1.50 1.24
N LEU A 43 -5.38 -2.63 1.69
CA LEU A 43 -6.16 -3.80 2.07
C LEU A 43 -6.44 -3.85 3.57
N ALA A 44 -7.67 -4.22 3.91
CA ALA A 44 -8.04 -4.70 5.24
C ALA A 44 -8.16 -6.22 5.26
N ALA A 45 -7.99 -6.85 6.43
CA ALA A 45 -8.25 -8.27 6.60
C ALA A 45 -9.15 -8.56 7.81
N VAL A 46 -10.10 -9.47 7.65
CA VAL A 46 -11.03 -9.93 8.69
C VAL A 46 -10.90 -11.45 8.85
N GLY A 47 -10.61 -11.89 10.09
CA GLY A 47 -10.17 -13.27 10.37
C GLY A 47 -8.74 -13.46 9.90
N ILE A 48 -7.77 -13.10 10.74
CA ILE A 48 -6.37 -12.90 10.30
C ILE A 48 -5.44 -14.05 10.69
N GLY A 49 -5.88 -15.01 11.49
CA GLY A 49 -5.10 -16.22 11.76
C GLY A 49 -5.28 -17.29 10.67
N GLY A 50 -4.53 -18.40 10.79
CA GLY A 50 -4.62 -19.55 9.88
C GLY A 50 -4.52 -19.15 8.41
N MET A 51 -5.58 -19.42 7.63
CA MET A 51 -5.64 -19.06 6.21
C MET A 51 -5.67 -17.56 5.96
N GLY A 52 -6.20 -16.75 6.89
CA GLY A 52 -6.11 -15.30 6.82
C GLY A 52 -4.68 -14.81 6.78
N HIS A 53 -3.81 -15.35 7.64
CA HIS A 53 -2.39 -15.01 7.66
C HIS A 53 -1.69 -15.46 6.38
N ALA A 54 -2.02 -16.65 5.87
CA ALA A 54 -1.49 -17.14 4.59
C ALA A 54 -1.86 -16.19 3.43
N ASN A 55 -3.11 -15.73 3.37
CA ASN A 55 -3.58 -14.77 2.37
C ASN A 55 -2.86 -13.43 2.49
N ILE A 56 -2.72 -12.91 3.71
CA ILE A 56 -1.97 -11.67 3.98
C ILE A 56 -0.51 -11.81 3.52
N ASN A 57 0.13 -12.95 3.79
CA ASN A 57 1.52 -13.19 3.37
C ASN A 57 1.72 -13.22 1.86
N ASN A 58 0.71 -13.62 1.08
CA ASN A 58 0.78 -13.61 -0.38
C ASN A 58 0.71 -12.19 -0.97
N VAL A 59 0.16 -11.21 -0.25
CA VAL A 59 -0.05 -9.84 -0.76
C VAL A 59 0.81 -8.79 -0.06
N LYS A 60 1.38 -9.06 1.13
CA LYS A 60 2.12 -8.05 1.91
C LYS A 60 3.36 -7.46 1.22
N GLY A 61 3.88 -8.13 0.19
CA GLY A 61 4.98 -7.62 -0.64
C GLY A 61 4.52 -6.61 -1.69
N THR A 62 3.30 -6.76 -2.19
CA THR A 62 2.77 -5.95 -3.30
C THR A 62 1.82 -4.86 -2.83
N GLU A 63 1.02 -5.12 -1.79
CA GLU A 63 -0.04 -4.22 -1.31
C GLU A 63 0.22 -3.67 0.10
N ASN A 64 -0.56 -2.67 0.51
CA ASN A 64 -0.52 -2.08 1.84
C ASN A 64 -1.53 -2.77 2.77
N ILE A 65 -1.08 -3.34 3.88
CA ILE A 65 -1.98 -3.87 4.92
C ILE A 65 -2.26 -2.75 5.93
N VAL A 66 -3.45 -2.16 5.86
CA VAL A 66 -3.78 -0.94 6.64
C VAL A 66 -4.69 -1.20 7.84
N ALA A 67 -5.44 -2.31 7.83
CA ALA A 67 -6.32 -2.70 8.93
C ALA A 67 -6.38 -4.23 9.10
N LEU A 68 -6.40 -4.67 10.34
CA LEU A 68 -6.48 -6.07 10.73
C LEU A 68 -7.59 -6.24 11.76
N CYS A 69 -8.52 -7.15 11.52
CA CYS A 69 -9.67 -7.40 12.38
C CYS A 69 -9.76 -8.87 12.79
N ASP A 70 -9.78 -9.12 14.09
CA ASP A 70 -9.97 -10.47 14.64
C ASP A 70 -10.65 -10.41 16.01
N VAL A 71 -11.47 -11.41 16.31
CA VAL A 71 -12.14 -11.57 17.62
C VAL A 71 -11.32 -12.41 18.60
N ASP A 72 -10.21 -13.02 18.20
CA ASP A 72 -9.27 -13.65 19.12
C ASP A 72 -7.91 -12.98 19.01
N TRP A 73 -7.71 -11.93 19.81
CA TRP A 73 -6.45 -11.18 19.82
C TRP A 73 -5.27 -11.96 20.36
N LYS A 74 -5.50 -13.00 21.18
CA LYS A 74 -4.42 -13.85 21.66
C LYS A 74 -3.89 -14.70 20.52
N TYR A 75 -4.80 -15.28 19.72
CA TYR A 75 -4.45 -16.04 18.53
C TYR A 75 -3.83 -15.15 17.44
N ALA A 76 -4.42 -13.97 17.21
CA ALA A 76 -4.02 -13.03 16.17
C ALA A 76 -2.75 -12.21 16.52
N LYS A 77 -2.22 -12.31 17.75
CA LYS A 77 -1.10 -11.50 18.25
C LYS A 77 0.11 -11.50 17.30
N GLY A 78 0.50 -12.66 16.77
CA GLY A 78 1.65 -12.77 15.87
C GLY A 78 1.49 -11.89 14.63
N VAL A 79 0.31 -11.92 14.01
CA VAL A 79 0.00 -11.09 12.83
C VAL A 79 -0.05 -9.61 13.21
N PHE A 80 -0.64 -9.26 14.35
CA PHE A 80 -0.65 -7.89 14.84
C PHE A 80 0.74 -7.33 15.13
N ASP A 81 1.70 -8.17 15.49
CA ASP A 81 3.09 -7.76 15.74
C ASP A 81 3.89 -7.65 14.43
N GLU A 82 3.57 -8.46 13.41
CA GLU A 82 4.15 -8.34 12.06
C GLU A 82 3.75 -7.03 11.36
N PHE A 83 2.56 -6.50 11.66
CA PHE A 83 2.01 -5.28 11.06
C PHE A 83 1.70 -4.21 12.11
N PRO A 84 2.72 -3.61 12.76
CA PRO A 84 2.51 -2.67 13.86
C PRO A 84 1.82 -1.37 13.45
N ASN A 85 1.89 -1.02 12.16
CA ASN A 85 1.26 0.18 11.60
C ASN A 85 -0.18 -0.05 11.14
N ALA A 86 -0.63 -1.30 11.03
CA ALA A 86 -2.02 -1.60 10.67
C ALA A 86 -2.91 -1.35 11.88
N LYS A 87 -4.04 -0.67 11.66
CA LYS A 87 -5.02 -0.45 12.71
C LYS A 87 -5.66 -1.78 13.11
N LYS A 88 -5.77 -2.02 14.42
CA LYS A 88 -6.22 -3.30 14.98
C LYS A 88 -7.67 -3.15 15.44
N TYR A 89 -8.52 -4.06 14.99
CA TYR A 89 -9.93 -4.06 15.31
C TYR A 89 -10.36 -5.40 15.90
N TRP A 90 -11.28 -5.34 16.84
CA TRP A 90 -12.03 -6.49 17.30
C TRP A 90 -13.31 -6.72 16.48
N ASP A 91 -13.85 -5.63 15.95
CA ASP A 91 -15.14 -5.59 15.29
C ASP A 91 -15.00 -4.96 13.90
N TYR A 92 -15.31 -5.73 12.87
CA TYR A 92 -15.17 -5.29 11.48
C TYR A 92 -16.14 -4.16 11.14
N ARG A 93 -17.26 -4.01 11.86
CA ARG A 93 -18.22 -2.92 11.63
C ARG A 93 -17.60 -1.58 12.00
N LYS A 94 -16.94 -1.54 13.17
CA LYS A 94 -16.15 -0.37 13.60
C LYS A 94 -14.98 -0.09 12.67
N MET A 95 -14.33 -1.14 12.17
CA MET A 95 -13.30 -1.00 11.13
C MET A 95 -13.87 -0.31 9.89
N TYR A 96 -15.03 -0.73 9.38
CA TYR A 96 -15.66 -0.07 8.23
C TYR A 96 -16.14 1.35 8.54
N ASP A 97 -16.69 1.60 9.73
CA ASP A 97 -17.11 2.94 10.15
C ASP A 97 -15.93 3.93 10.15
N GLU A 98 -14.75 3.47 10.59
CA GLU A 98 -13.55 4.32 10.68
C GLU A 98 -12.75 4.37 9.37
N MET A 99 -12.60 3.24 8.68
CA MET A 99 -11.65 3.04 7.59
C MET A 99 -12.30 2.80 6.23
N GLY A 100 -13.63 2.69 6.14
CA GLY A 100 -14.32 2.27 4.92
C GLY A 100 -14.06 3.14 3.69
N LYS A 101 -13.66 4.40 3.87
CA LYS A 101 -13.27 5.32 2.78
C LYS A 101 -11.79 5.25 2.40
N SER A 102 -10.97 4.57 3.19
CA SER A 102 -9.51 4.51 3.06
C SER A 102 -9.00 3.12 2.67
N ILE A 103 -9.89 2.13 2.62
CA ILE A 103 -9.59 0.76 2.18
C ILE A 103 -10.10 0.57 0.75
N ASP A 104 -9.31 -0.08 -0.08
CA ASP A 104 -9.63 -0.40 -1.47
C ASP A 104 -10.20 -1.82 -1.62
N GLY A 105 -9.90 -2.70 -0.66
CA GLY A 105 -10.37 -4.08 -0.66
C GLY A 105 -10.27 -4.74 0.71
N VAL A 106 -10.97 -5.86 0.87
CA VAL A 106 -11.02 -6.63 2.11
C VAL A 106 -10.77 -8.11 1.85
N ILE A 107 -9.80 -8.67 2.57
CA ILE A 107 -9.57 -10.10 2.66
C ILE A 107 -10.49 -10.65 3.74
N ILE A 108 -11.48 -11.45 3.33
CA ILE A 108 -12.38 -12.13 4.26
C ILE A 108 -11.91 -13.59 4.36
N ALA A 109 -11.40 -13.96 5.53
CA ALA A 109 -10.96 -15.32 5.84
C ALA A 109 -11.53 -15.78 7.19
N THR A 110 -12.77 -15.38 7.46
CA THR A 110 -13.56 -15.85 8.60
C THR A 110 -14.07 -17.28 8.34
N ALA A 111 -14.81 -17.86 9.28
CA ALA A 111 -15.42 -19.17 9.05
C ALA A 111 -16.46 -19.08 7.91
N ASP A 112 -16.63 -20.17 7.13
CA ASP A 112 -17.47 -20.20 5.93
C ASP A 112 -18.88 -19.61 6.14
N HIS A 113 -19.52 -19.91 7.27
CA HIS A 113 -20.86 -19.45 7.60
C HIS A 113 -20.95 -17.95 7.95
N THR A 114 -19.81 -17.27 8.11
CA THR A 114 -19.70 -15.84 8.41
C THR A 114 -19.12 -15.01 7.26
N HIS A 115 -18.83 -15.61 6.10
CA HIS A 115 -18.25 -14.90 4.97
C HIS A 115 -19.16 -13.80 4.38
N ALA A 116 -20.48 -13.99 4.42
CA ALA A 116 -21.46 -13.13 3.73
C ALA A 116 -22.47 -12.45 4.67
N ILE A 117 -22.20 -12.42 5.98
CA ILE A 117 -23.07 -11.81 6.99
C ILE A 117 -22.89 -10.30 7.03
#